data_AF-A0A9D1W0W1-F1
#
_entry.id   AF-A0A9D1W0W1-F1
#
_cell.length_a   1.000
_cell.length_b   1.000
_cell.length_c   1.000
_cell.angle_alpha   90.00
_cell.angle_beta   90.00
_cell.angle_gamma   90.00
#
_symmetry.space_group_name_H-M   'P 1'
#
loop_
_entity.id
_entity.type
_entity.pdbx_description
1 polymer ?
#
loop_
_entity_poly.entity_id
_entity_poly.type
_entity_poly.pdbx_seq_one_letter_code
_entity_poly.pdbx_strand_id
1 'polypeptide(L)'
;MTPRRRPALAAAGKKVQVTLLPVQGGARTLGTGGWMGSPTGGERAGFWSGKTLRGGLGAVSLGLPALPAGETLAAAFPLGEQFALVAESGAVYRLAGGVLTAGSGGSFDGVPAHVYAETEDGAVLFLSDGMRVYSLSAEGLAAESAVPPFVCAAFYGERLWTAMRQNGGTVQYSAPFALRDFAKERGRGGEISFAAEEGDVTAMCVWEDALYLFRGGRVQKLTALGDERDFRLREAFVSADACPATVAAGDRIYWLGEDGVHAYDGSVHVLGEAERFAGTAMQGARGAFAGGVYYLQARVRLFGKEEDCIAAFAGEECCLVPRSVRGLASCRGQALLVYGGQACEPQVSGGGQAEGRAGAQRRGQFPDGYARRAYASEQFSAGSNACLQRVRVHARGRFLLTAESERGSRTVEVRGGRAAYPVGIAGECFRLRLSTEEEGEVYSLQAELEIRA
;
A
#
# COMPACT_ATOMS: atom_id res chain seq x y z
N MET A 1 72.38 -23.15 -4.81
CA MET A 1 71.09 -22.89 -5.48
C MET A 1 70.03 -22.68 -4.42
N THR A 2 69.67 -21.42 -4.18
CA THR A 2 68.69 -21.01 -3.17
C THR A 2 67.53 -20.34 -3.91
N PRO A 3 66.26 -20.75 -3.72
CA PRO A 3 65.18 -20.15 -4.48
C PRO A 3 64.88 -18.76 -3.91
N ARG A 4 65.01 -17.73 -4.75
CA ARG A 4 64.55 -16.37 -4.47
C ARG A 4 63.02 -16.39 -4.33
N ARG A 5 62.50 -16.13 -3.14
CA ARG A 5 61.09 -15.79 -2.93
C ARG A 5 60.76 -14.51 -3.68
N ARG A 6 59.77 -14.55 -4.58
CA ARG A 6 59.13 -13.34 -5.12
C ARG A 6 58.41 -12.61 -3.98
N PRO A 7 58.47 -11.28 -3.88
CA PRO A 7 57.64 -10.54 -2.94
C PRO A 7 56.17 -10.68 -3.36
N ALA A 8 55.30 -10.99 -2.40
CA ALA A 8 53.86 -10.92 -2.59
C ALA A 8 53.49 -9.45 -2.84
N LEU A 9 52.95 -9.13 -4.02
CA LEU A 9 52.27 -7.85 -4.22
C LEU A 9 51.10 -7.80 -3.24
N ALA A 10 51.15 -6.87 -2.29
CA ALA A 10 50.00 -6.54 -1.47
C ALA A 10 48.92 -5.97 -2.41
N ALA A 11 47.81 -6.68 -2.56
CA ALA A 11 46.64 -6.17 -3.28
C ALA A 11 46.17 -4.88 -2.57
N ALA A 12 46.31 -3.74 -3.25
CA ALA A 12 45.81 -2.47 -2.74
C ALA A 12 44.28 -2.47 -2.84
N GLY A 13 43.60 -2.69 -1.71
CA GLY A 13 42.13 -2.63 -1.66
C GLY A 13 41.62 -1.23 -2.02
N LYS A 14 40.74 -1.15 -3.02
CA LYS A 14 40.07 0.10 -3.40
C LYS A 14 38.85 0.27 -2.50
N LYS A 15 38.79 1.38 -1.77
CA LYS A 15 37.61 1.74 -0.98
C LYS A 15 36.68 2.57 -1.87
N VAL A 16 35.44 2.12 -2.01
CA VAL A 16 34.41 2.85 -2.73
C VAL A 16 33.39 3.36 -1.73
N GLN A 17 33.16 4.67 -1.77
CA GLN A 17 32.12 5.29 -0.99
C GLN A 17 30.78 4.98 -1.63
N VAL A 18 29.85 4.46 -0.84
CA VAL A 18 28.52 4.07 -1.31
C VAL A 18 27.50 4.99 -0.66
N THR A 19 26.77 5.72 -1.50
CA THR A 19 25.61 6.51 -1.08
C THR A 19 24.42 5.58 -0.98
N LEU A 20 23.84 5.48 0.21
CA LEU A 20 22.56 4.80 0.42
C LEU A 20 21.44 5.79 0.21
N LEU A 21 20.49 5.41 -0.64
CA LEU A 21 19.22 6.09 -0.74
C LEU A 21 18.23 5.35 0.17
N PRO A 22 17.44 6.07 0.99
CA PRO A 22 16.30 5.44 1.64
C PRO A 22 15.41 4.78 0.59
N VAL A 23 14.81 3.64 0.93
CA VAL A 23 13.62 3.14 0.23
C VAL A 23 12.37 3.89 0.79
N GLN A 24 12.60 5.09 1.34
CA GLN A 24 11.61 6.00 1.93
C GLN A 24 11.80 7.43 1.40
N GLY A 25 10.71 8.01 0.89
CA GLY A 25 10.35 9.43 0.90
C GLY A 25 11.49 10.43 0.77
N GLY A 26 11.77 10.85 -0.46
CA GLY A 26 12.64 11.99 -0.71
C GLY A 26 12.00 13.31 -0.29
N ALA A 27 12.51 13.93 0.77
CA ALA A 27 12.61 15.38 0.81
C ALA A 27 13.98 15.77 0.21
N ARG A 28 13.97 16.39 -0.97
CA ARG A 28 15.17 17.00 -1.57
C ARG A 28 15.56 18.22 -0.74
N THR A 29 16.81 18.27 -0.28
CA THR A 29 17.53 19.53 -0.11
C THR A 29 18.65 19.57 -1.16
N LEU A 30 18.50 20.52 -2.08
CA LEU A 30 19.52 20.95 -3.04
C LEU A 30 20.72 21.51 -2.29
N GLY A 31 21.91 21.05 -2.66
CA GLY A 31 23.19 21.60 -2.24
C GLY A 31 24.24 21.33 -3.29
N THR A 32 24.25 22.13 -4.35
CA THR A 32 25.35 22.19 -5.32
C THR A 32 26.58 22.79 -4.65
N GLY A 33 27.64 21.99 -4.51
CA GLY A 33 28.97 22.47 -4.13
C GLY A 33 30.01 21.64 -4.87
N GLY A 34 30.43 22.10 -6.04
CA GLY A 34 31.53 21.50 -6.79
C GLY A 34 32.87 21.83 -6.15
N TRP A 35 33.84 20.91 -6.21
CA TRP A 35 35.26 21.22 -6.02
C TRP A 35 36.12 20.41 -6.98
N MET A 36 37.02 21.14 -7.62
CA MET A 36 38.07 20.72 -8.55
C MET A 36 39.36 20.61 -7.73
N GLY A 37 40.06 19.47 -7.77
CA GLY A 37 41.38 19.30 -7.15
C GLY A 37 41.83 17.84 -6.99
N SER A 38 43.09 17.55 -7.27
CA SER A 38 43.78 16.28 -6.97
C SER A 38 45.28 16.57 -6.72
N PRO A 39 46.10 15.64 -6.19
CA PRO A 39 45.84 14.63 -5.15
C PRO A 39 47.05 14.42 -4.21
N THR A 40 46.90 14.42 -2.88
CA THR A 40 47.86 13.75 -1.98
C THR A 40 47.23 13.42 -0.63
N GLY A 41 47.21 12.14 -0.26
CA GLY A 41 47.06 11.72 1.14
C GLY A 41 45.64 11.40 1.59
N GLY A 42 45.31 10.10 1.61
CA GLY A 42 44.43 9.49 2.61
C GLY A 42 43.05 10.12 2.85
N GLU A 43 42.23 10.31 1.81
CA GLU A 43 40.86 10.80 2.02
C GLU A 43 39.89 9.66 2.37
N ARG A 44 39.32 9.74 3.58
CA ARG A 44 38.11 9.03 3.98
C ARG A 44 36.93 9.92 3.63
N ALA A 45 36.06 9.46 2.75
CA ALA A 45 34.76 10.09 2.55
C ALA A 45 33.66 9.10 2.95
N GLY A 46 32.84 9.52 3.92
CA GLY A 46 31.75 8.75 4.50
C GLY A 46 30.43 9.40 4.15
N PHE A 47 29.40 8.58 3.92
CA PHE A 47 28.04 9.08 3.84
C PHE A 47 27.54 9.42 5.26
N TRP A 48 26.86 10.55 5.38
CA TRP A 48 26.13 11.02 6.56
C TRP A 48 24.67 11.08 6.16
N SER A 49 23.79 10.39 6.90
CA SER A 49 22.35 10.58 6.69
C SER A 49 21.66 11.21 7.90
N GLY A 50 22.07 10.88 9.13
CA GLY A 50 21.28 11.24 10.32
C GLY A 50 19.80 10.79 10.20
N LYS A 51 19.50 9.81 9.33
CA LYS A 51 18.14 9.37 9.02
C LYS A 51 17.78 8.17 9.89
N THR A 52 16.73 8.35 10.69
CA THR A 52 16.11 7.30 11.51
C THR A 52 15.18 6.44 10.65
N LEU A 53 15.41 5.12 10.59
CA LEU A 53 14.37 4.15 10.24
C LEU A 53 13.53 3.88 11.48
N ARG A 54 12.39 4.57 11.59
CA ARG A 54 11.38 4.24 12.60
C ARG A 54 10.69 2.91 12.22
N GLY A 55 10.05 2.23 13.17
CA GLY A 55 9.49 0.88 12.96
C GLY A 55 8.59 0.73 11.71
N GLY A 56 8.45 -0.51 11.24
CA GLY A 56 7.73 -0.85 10.01
C GLY A 56 6.20 -0.88 10.11
N LEU A 57 5.57 -1.20 8.98
CA LEU A 57 4.15 -1.51 8.80
C LEU A 57 3.91 -2.99 9.15
N GLY A 58 3.25 -3.33 10.25
CA GLY A 58 2.88 -4.72 10.59
C GLY A 58 1.44 -5.05 10.24
N ALA A 59 0.99 -6.24 10.65
CA ALA A 59 -0.42 -6.60 10.66
C ALA A 59 -0.73 -7.56 11.83
N VAL A 60 -1.84 -7.31 12.54
CA VAL A 60 -2.29 -8.15 13.65
C VAL A 60 -3.40 -9.06 13.16
N SER A 61 -3.24 -10.37 13.39
CA SER A 61 -4.28 -11.34 13.04
C SER A 61 -5.49 -11.14 13.94
N LEU A 62 -6.68 -11.14 13.34
CA LEU A 62 -7.94 -11.01 14.08
C LEU A 62 -8.37 -12.31 14.78
N GLY A 63 -7.67 -13.42 14.51
CA GLY A 63 -8.03 -14.73 15.09
C GLY A 63 -9.40 -15.25 14.64
N LEU A 64 -9.85 -14.86 13.44
CA LEU A 64 -11.11 -15.36 12.89
C LEU A 64 -11.03 -16.88 12.66
N PRO A 65 -12.14 -17.63 12.84
CA PRO A 65 -12.17 -19.06 12.58
C PRO A 65 -11.82 -19.36 11.11
N ALA A 66 -11.25 -20.53 10.88
CA ALA A 66 -10.99 -21.02 9.53
C ALA A 66 -12.30 -21.19 8.75
N LEU A 67 -12.24 -20.93 7.45
CA LEU A 67 -13.32 -21.26 6.52
C LEU A 67 -13.47 -22.79 6.39
N PRO A 68 -14.59 -23.29 5.83
CA PRO A 68 -14.80 -24.72 5.60
C PRO A 68 -13.66 -25.36 4.80
N ALA A 69 -13.48 -26.67 4.92
CA ALA A 69 -12.40 -27.39 4.26
C ALA A 69 -12.40 -27.15 2.75
N GLY A 70 -11.25 -26.76 2.20
CA GLY A 70 -11.07 -26.41 0.79
C GLY A 70 -11.22 -24.92 0.48
N GLU A 71 -11.70 -24.12 1.43
CA GLU A 71 -11.81 -22.67 1.26
C GLU A 71 -10.64 -21.92 1.88
N THR A 72 -10.15 -20.92 1.16
CA THR A 72 -9.15 -19.95 1.65
C THR A 72 -9.76 -18.56 1.64
N LEU A 73 -9.46 -17.75 2.65
CA LEU A 73 -9.99 -16.41 2.75
C LEU A 73 -9.39 -15.52 1.65
N ALA A 74 -10.22 -14.76 0.94
CA ALA A 74 -9.81 -13.77 -0.06
C ALA A 74 -9.97 -12.33 0.45
N ALA A 75 -11.03 -12.04 1.21
CA ALA A 75 -11.26 -10.75 1.83
C ALA A 75 -12.15 -10.86 3.08
N ALA A 76 -12.06 -9.86 3.95
CA ALA A 76 -12.91 -9.72 5.13
C ALA A 76 -13.40 -8.29 5.26
N PHE A 77 -14.68 -8.11 5.58
CA PHE A 77 -15.33 -6.82 5.71
C PHE A 77 -16.06 -6.76 7.06
N PRO A 78 -15.66 -5.86 7.97
CA PRO A 78 -16.29 -5.77 9.29
C PRO A 78 -17.60 -4.98 9.23
N LEU A 79 -18.56 -5.39 10.06
CA LEU A 79 -19.79 -4.67 10.36
C LEU A 79 -20.12 -4.84 11.85
N GLY A 80 -19.68 -3.89 12.66
CA GLY A 80 -19.82 -3.99 14.12
C GLY A 80 -19.07 -5.21 14.66
N GLU A 81 -19.79 -6.13 15.32
CA GLU A 81 -19.24 -7.39 15.84
C GLU A 81 -19.33 -8.56 14.85
N GLN A 82 -19.74 -8.30 13.62
CA GLN A 82 -19.91 -9.29 12.57
C GLN A 82 -18.91 -9.04 11.42
N PHE A 83 -18.66 -10.09 10.64
CA PHE A 83 -17.85 -9.98 9.43
C PHE A 83 -18.57 -10.63 8.25
N ALA A 84 -18.48 -10.01 7.08
CA ALA A 84 -18.62 -10.72 5.81
C ALA A 84 -17.24 -11.21 5.37
N LEU A 85 -17.11 -12.51 5.17
CA LEU A 85 -15.89 -13.16 4.70
C LEU A 85 -16.13 -13.65 3.28
N VAL A 86 -15.22 -13.30 2.37
CA VAL A 86 -15.27 -13.78 0.98
C VAL A 86 -14.12 -14.74 0.78
N ALA A 87 -14.44 -15.95 0.33
CA ALA A 87 -13.45 -16.98 0.03
C ALA A 87 -12.88 -16.83 -1.39
N GLU A 88 -11.78 -17.53 -1.68
CA GLU A 88 -11.17 -17.54 -3.02
C GLU A 88 -12.07 -18.21 -4.07
N SER A 89 -12.96 -19.11 -3.66
CA SER A 89 -14.02 -19.64 -4.54
C SER A 89 -15.10 -18.59 -4.88
N GLY A 90 -15.09 -17.45 -4.20
CA GLY A 90 -16.13 -16.43 -4.28
C GLY A 90 -17.27 -16.60 -3.30
N ALA A 91 -17.33 -17.71 -2.55
CA ALA A 91 -18.37 -17.94 -1.56
C ALA A 91 -18.33 -16.87 -0.46
N VAL A 92 -19.51 -16.39 -0.06
CA VAL A 92 -19.66 -15.37 0.99
C VAL A 92 -20.16 -16.02 2.27
N TYR A 93 -19.50 -15.74 3.38
CA TYR A 93 -19.86 -16.21 4.70
C TYR A 93 -20.09 -15.04 5.64
N ARG A 94 -21.02 -15.20 6.57
CA ARG A 94 -21.18 -14.34 7.74
C ARG A 94 -20.52 -15.00 8.93
N LEU A 95 -19.71 -14.23 9.65
CA LEU A 95 -19.21 -14.59 10.97
C LEU A 95 -19.85 -13.67 12.01
N ALA A 96 -20.57 -14.24 12.98
CA ALA A 96 -21.15 -13.50 14.09
C ALA A 96 -21.13 -14.36 15.36
N GLY A 97 -20.60 -13.82 16.47
CA GLY A 97 -20.52 -14.56 17.74
C GLY A 97 -19.74 -15.88 17.63
N GLY A 98 -18.73 -15.95 16.75
CA GLY A 98 -17.96 -17.17 16.48
C GLY A 98 -18.65 -18.21 15.59
N VAL A 99 -19.91 -17.96 15.19
CA VAL A 99 -20.66 -18.85 14.30
C VAL A 99 -20.48 -18.39 12.85
N LEU A 100 -20.03 -19.33 12.00
CA LEU A 100 -19.90 -19.11 10.57
C LEU A 100 -21.15 -19.63 9.85
N THR A 101 -21.76 -18.81 8.99
CA THR A 101 -22.95 -19.15 8.19
C THR A 101 -22.71 -18.78 6.74
N ALA A 102 -22.96 -19.71 5.81
CA ALA A 102 -22.84 -19.44 4.38
C ALA A 102 -24.01 -18.57 3.89
N GLY A 103 -23.71 -17.60 3.02
CA GLY A 103 -24.74 -16.84 2.30
C GLY A 103 -25.37 -17.66 1.18
N SER A 104 -26.67 -17.53 1.00
CA SER A 104 -27.41 -18.07 -0.15
C SER A 104 -27.53 -17.00 -1.24
N GLY A 105 -26.94 -17.22 -2.43
CA GLY A 105 -26.98 -16.21 -3.50
C GLY A 105 -25.90 -16.31 -4.59
N GLY A 106 -24.99 -17.28 -4.49
CA GLY A 106 -23.93 -17.53 -5.48
C GLY A 106 -22.54 -17.16 -4.95
N SER A 107 -21.60 -17.03 -5.88
CA SER A 107 -20.19 -16.70 -5.61
C SER A 107 -19.77 -15.46 -6.41
N PHE A 108 -18.86 -14.67 -5.83
CA PHE A 108 -18.21 -13.56 -6.53
C PHE A 108 -16.98 -14.04 -7.31
N ASP A 109 -16.71 -13.43 -8.46
CA ASP A 109 -15.52 -13.78 -9.27
C ASP A 109 -14.21 -13.17 -8.72
N GLY A 110 -14.27 -12.45 -7.61
CA GLY A 110 -13.14 -11.83 -6.95
C GLY A 110 -13.56 -11.07 -5.70
N VAL A 111 -12.66 -10.25 -5.17
CA VAL A 111 -12.98 -9.41 -4.01
C VAL A 111 -14.00 -8.34 -4.45
N PRO A 112 -15.19 -8.28 -3.84
CA PRO A 112 -16.26 -7.40 -4.29
C PRO A 112 -15.92 -5.91 -4.04
N ALA A 113 -16.60 -5.03 -4.75
CA ALA A 113 -16.79 -3.65 -4.34
C ALA A 113 -17.70 -3.62 -3.11
N HIS A 114 -17.53 -2.62 -2.24
CA HIS A 114 -18.30 -2.55 -1.00
C HIS A 114 -18.62 -1.12 -0.60
N VAL A 115 -19.67 -0.98 0.19
CA VAL A 115 -20.07 0.30 0.78
C VAL A 115 -20.73 0.04 2.13
N TYR A 116 -20.29 0.81 3.12
CA TYR A 116 -20.89 0.87 4.43
C TYR A 116 -21.88 2.04 4.46
N ALA A 117 -23.10 1.78 4.94
CA ALA A 117 -24.12 2.78 5.18
C ALA A 117 -24.63 2.65 6.62
N GLU A 118 -24.90 3.78 7.26
CA GLU A 118 -25.51 3.83 8.59
C GLU A 118 -26.74 4.73 8.50
N THR A 119 -27.89 4.17 8.84
CA THR A 119 -29.16 4.89 8.96
C THR A 119 -29.69 4.75 10.38
N GLU A 120 -30.81 5.41 10.67
CA GLU A 120 -31.51 5.24 11.94
C GLU A 120 -31.94 3.78 12.19
N ASP A 121 -32.24 3.03 11.12
CA ASP A 121 -32.60 1.61 11.17
C ASP A 121 -31.40 0.68 11.44
N GLY A 122 -30.18 1.24 11.39
CA GLY A 122 -28.94 0.54 11.70
C GLY A 122 -27.93 0.54 10.57
N ALA A 123 -26.87 -0.22 10.79
CA ALA A 123 -25.75 -0.30 9.88
C ALA A 123 -25.92 -1.44 8.87
N VAL A 124 -25.63 -1.16 7.60
CA VAL A 124 -25.67 -2.14 6.51
C VAL A 124 -24.39 -2.05 5.71
N LEU A 125 -23.81 -3.21 5.41
CA LEU A 125 -22.70 -3.36 4.46
C LEU A 125 -23.24 -4.01 3.18
N PHE A 126 -23.09 -3.32 2.05
CA PHE A 126 -23.38 -3.90 0.74
C PHE A 126 -22.08 -4.35 0.06
N LEU A 127 -22.12 -5.53 -0.57
CA LEU A 127 -21.03 -6.10 -1.36
C LEU A 127 -21.53 -6.38 -2.77
N SER A 128 -20.78 -6.02 -3.81
CA SER A 128 -21.16 -6.29 -5.20
C SER A 128 -19.97 -6.63 -6.10
N ASP A 129 -20.18 -7.56 -7.04
CA ASP A 129 -19.26 -7.85 -8.15
C ASP A 129 -19.67 -7.15 -9.45
N GLY A 130 -20.65 -6.25 -9.40
CA GLY A 130 -21.26 -5.60 -10.58
C GLY A 130 -22.38 -6.42 -11.24
N MET A 131 -22.65 -7.64 -10.80
CA MET A 131 -23.77 -8.48 -11.27
C MET A 131 -24.73 -8.86 -10.14
N ARG A 132 -24.20 -9.09 -8.94
CA ARG A 132 -24.92 -9.54 -7.75
C ARG A 132 -24.64 -8.56 -6.62
N VAL A 133 -25.58 -8.47 -5.68
CA VAL A 133 -25.39 -7.73 -4.44
C VAL A 133 -25.69 -8.65 -3.27
N TYR A 134 -24.88 -8.54 -2.22
CA TYR A 134 -25.19 -9.06 -0.91
C TYR A 134 -25.32 -7.90 0.08
N SER A 135 -26.23 -8.02 1.03
CA SER A 135 -26.30 -7.15 2.20
C SER A 135 -25.97 -7.94 3.45
N LEU A 136 -25.13 -7.35 4.30
CA LEU A 136 -24.92 -7.77 5.68
C LEU A 136 -25.51 -6.69 6.58
N SER A 137 -26.40 -7.08 7.47
CA SER A 137 -27.02 -6.22 8.49
C SER A 137 -27.22 -6.98 9.80
N ALA A 138 -27.91 -6.39 10.77
CA ALA A 138 -28.24 -7.06 12.03
C ALA A 138 -29.05 -8.35 11.80
N GLU A 139 -29.92 -8.36 10.78
CA GLU A 139 -30.77 -9.48 10.37
C GLU A 139 -29.98 -10.64 9.76
N GLY A 140 -28.77 -10.38 9.27
CA GLY A 140 -27.88 -11.40 8.73
C GLY A 140 -27.32 -11.05 7.35
N LEU A 141 -26.84 -12.07 6.66
CA LEU A 141 -26.29 -11.99 5.30
C LEU A 141 -27.32 -12.54 4.32
N ALA A 142 -27.68 -11.74 3.32
CA ALA A 142 -28.64 -12.13 2.29
C ALA A 142 -28.24 -11.62 0.91
N ALA A 143 -28.67 -12.33 -0.14
CA ALA A 143 -28.69 -11.77 -1.48
C ALA A 143 -29.63 -10.55 -1.51
N GLU A 144 -29.19 -9.49 -2.17
CA GLU A 144 -29.89 -8.21 -2.24
C GLU A 144 -30.28 -7.93 -3.69
N SER A 145 -31.57 -7.66 -3.91
CA SER A 145 -32.15 -7.44 -5.24
C SER A 145 -32.74 -6.04 -5.41
N ALA A 146 -33.00 -5.32 -4.31
CA ALA A 146 -33.53 -3.96 -4.37
C ALA A 146 -32.43 -2.91 -4.58
N VAL A 147 -31.19 -3.25 -4.24
CA VAL A 147 -30.02 -2.42 -4.56
C VAL A 147 -29.48 -2.86 -5.93
N PRO A 148 -29.36 -1.94 -6.91
CA PRO A 148 -28.74 -2.25 -8.18
C PRO A 148 -27.30 -2.75 -7.99
N PRO A 149 -26.85 -3.78 -8.75
CA PRO A 149 -25.45 -4.19 -8.77
C PRO A 149 -24.53 -3.00 -9.04
N PHE A 150 -23.29 -3.04 -8.56
CA PHE A 150 -22.39 -1.89 -8.70
C PHE A 150 -20.93 -2.30 -8.76
N VAL A 151 -20.13 -1.48 -9.45
CA VAL A 151 -18.67 -1.60 -9.47
C VAL A 151 -17.99 -0.62 -8.51
N CYS A 152 -18.68 0.44 -8.13
CA CYS A 152 -18.34 1.29 -7.01
C CYS A 152 -19.62 1.89 -6.39
N ALA A 153 -19.55 2.23 -5.11
CA ALA A 153 -20.65 2.81 -4.38
C ALA A 153 -20.14 3.72 -3.25
N ALA A 154 -20.98 4.65 -2.81
CA ALA A 154 -20.71 5.53 -1.69
C ALA A 154 -22.01 5.83 -0.93
N PHE A 155 -21.92 6.00 0.38
CA PHE A 155 -23.03 6.50 1.18
C PHE A 155 -22.77 7.97 1.52
N TYR A 156 -23.64 8.87 1.05
CA TYR A 156 -23.45 10.31 1.15
C TYR A 156 -24.80 11.03 1.14
N GLY A 157 -24.96 12.03 2.03
CA GLY A 157 -26.19 12.82 2.11
C GLY A 157 -27.44 11.95 2.33
N GLU A 158 -27.32 10.94 3.21
CA GLU A 158 -28.40 10.00 3.57
C GLU A 158 -28.85 9.08 2.42
N ARG A 159 -28.08 9.04 1.33
CA ARG A 159 -28.40 8.27 0.13
C ARG A 159 -27.29 7.30 -0.20
N LEU A 160 -27.68 6.15 -0.73
CA LEU A 160 -26.77 5.20 -1.36
C LEU A 160 -26.57 5.59 -2.82
N TRP A 161 -25.33 5.80 -3.22
CA TRP A 161 -24.92 6.11 -4.59
C TRP A 161 -24.24 4.90 -5.21
N THR A 162 -24.62 4.52 -6.42
CA THR A 162 -24.10 3.33 -7.12
C THR A 162 -23.75 3.65 -8.57
N ALA A 163 -22.72 2.99 -9.10
CA ALA A 163 -22.40 3.01 -10.52
C ALA A 163 -22.21 1.60 -11.07
N MET A 164 -22.73 1.35 -12.28
CA MET A 164 -22.59 0.08 -13.01
C MET A 164 -21.71 0.26 -14.24
N ARG A 165 -20.83 -0.71 -14.52
CA ARG A 165 -19.96 -0.70 -15.70
C ARG A 165 -20.74 -0.68 -17.03
N GLN A 166 -21.96 -1.22 -17.08
CA GLN A 166 -22.72 -1.34 -18.33
C GLN A 166 -23.74 -0.23 -18.56
N ASN A 167 -23.81 0.79 -17.69
CA ASN A 167 -24.88 1.80 -17.75
C ASN A 167 -24.46 3.14 -18.38
N GLY A 168 -23.43 3.12 -19.24
CA GLY A 168 -23.04 4.24 -20.11
C GLY A 168 -22.73 5.53 -19.36
N GLY A 169 -21.94 5.47 -18.29
CA GLY A 169 -21.67 6.61 -17.44
C GLY A 169 -22.93 7.13 -16.76
N THR A 170 -23.64 6.30 -15.99
CA THR A 170 -24.77 6.74 -15.17
C THR A 170 -24.51 6.38 -13.71
N VAL A 171 -24.74 7.33 -12.81
CA VAL A 171 -24.76 7.11 -11.35
C VAL A 171 -26.21 7.10 -10.89
N GLN A 172 -26.59 6.09 -10.11
CA GLN A 172 -27.90 5.98 -9.49
C GLN A 172 -27.82 6.35 -8.01
N TYR A 173 -28.90 6.90 -7.47
CA TYR A 173 -29.02 7.22 -6.05
C TYR A 173 -30.33 6.71 -5.47
N SER A 174 -30.30 6.25 -4.23
CA SER A 174 -31.49 5.86 -3.48
C SER A 174 -32.25 7.09 -2.98
N ALA A 175 -33.50 6.90 -2.55
CA ALA A 175 -34.22 7.84 -1.70
C ALA A 175 -33.45 8.11 -0.39
N PRO A 176 -33.64 9.28 0.27
CA PRO A 176 -33.02 9.57 1.56
C PRO A 176 -33.48 8.54 2.59
N PHE A 177 -32.54 8.01 3.38
CA PHE A 177 -32.74 7.00 4.43
C PHE A 177 -33.26 5.63 3.94
N ALA A 178 -33.89 5.55 2.76
CA ALA A 178 -34.39 4.33 2.15
C ALA A 178 -33.39 3.79 1.12
N LEU A 179 -32.33 3.13 1.62
CA LEU A 179 -31.19 2.63 0.83
C LEU A 179 -31.55 1.66 -0.32
N ARG A 180 -32.78 1.12 -0.31
CA ARG A 180 -33.30 0.14 -1.29
C ARG A 180 -34.27 0.74 -2.30
N ASP A 181 -34.55 2.04 -2.19
CA ASP A 181 -35.52 2.70 -3.04
C ASP A 181 -34.84 3.53 -4.13
N PHE A 182 -34.67 2.94 -5.31
CA PHE A 182 -34.09 3.58 -6.50
C PHE A 182 -35.17 4.02 -7.51
N ALA A 183 -36.42 4.14 -7.09
CA ALA A 183 -37.50 4.57 -7.98
C ALA A 183 -37.24 5.98 -8.51
N LYS A 184 -37.29 6.15 -9.84
CA LYS A 184 -37.04 7.42 -10.55
C LYS A 184 -38.22 8.37 -10.40
N GLU A 185 -38.41 8.88 -9.20
CA GLU A 185 -39.53 9.73 -8.82
C GLU A 185 -39.04 10.87 -7.93
N ARG A 186 -39.75 11.99 -7.97
CA ARG A 186 -39.40 13.18 -7.18
C ARG A 186 -39.37 12.85 -5.68
N GLY A 187 -38.31 13.28 -4.99
CA GLY A 187 -38.10 13.02 -3.57
C GLY A 187 -37.77 11.56 -3.22
N ARG A 188 -37.61 10.67 -4.20
CA ARG A 188 -37.18 9.28 -4.01
C ARG A 188 -35.77 9.10 -4.56
N GLY A 189 -35.52 8.00 -5.28
CA GLY A 189 -34.26 7.76 -5.97
C GLY A 189 -34.22 8.43 -7.34
N GLY A 190 -33.14 8.20 -8.06
CA GLY A 190 -32.97 8.73 -9.40
C GLY A 190 -31.60 8.40 -9.99
N GLU A 191 -31.28 9.09 -11.07
CA GLU A 191 -30.01 8.91 -11.75
C GLU A 191 -29.44 10.23 -12.28
N ILE A 192 -28.12 10.27 -12.41
CA ILE A 192 -27.38 11.31 -13.11
C ILE A 192 -26.68 10.62 -14.27
N SER A 193 -27.13 10.94 -15.48
CA SER A 193 -26.49 10.48 -16.71
C SER A 193 -25.42 11.46 -17.14
N PHE A 194 -24.26 10.94 -17.49
CA PHE A 194 -23.15 11.72 -17.99
C PHE A 194 -22.97 11.49 -19.49
N ALA A 195 -22.26 12.40 -20.16
CA ALA A 195 -21.95 12.23 -21.57
C ALA A 195 -21.00 11.03 -21.77
N ALA A 196 -21.26 10.19 -22.77
CA ALA A 196 -20.49 8.97 -23.03
C ALA A 196 -19.00 9.23 -23.28
N GLU A 197 -18.67 10.39 -23.86
CA GLU A 197 -17.31 10.85 -24.15
C GLU A 197 -16.48 11.18 -22.89
N GLU A 198 -17.13 11.32 -21.73
CA GLU A 198 -16.49 11.57 -20.44
C GLU A 198 -16.14 10.28 -19.67
N GLY A 199 -16.48 9.11 -20.21
CA GLY A 199 -16.15 7.80 -19.62
C GLY A 199 -17.05 7.36 -18.44
N ASP A 200 -16.91 6.11 -18.02
CA ASP A 200 -17.71 5.55 -16.92
C ASP A 200 -17.24 6.03 -15.54
N VAL A 201 -18.15 6.04 -14.57
CA VAL A 201 -17.79 6.22 -13.16
C VAL A 201 -17.22 4.91 -12.64
N THR A 202 -15.92 4.93 -12.34
CA THR A 202 -15.18 3.73 -11.95
C THR A 202 -14.94 3.66 -10.45
N ALA A 203 -14.81 4.81 -9.78
CA ALA A 203 -14.68 4.91 -8.33
C ALA A 203 -15.42 6.13 -7.76
N MET A 204 -15.81 5.99 -6.50
CA MET A 204 -16.50 7.03 -5.73
C MET A 204 -15.94 7.08 -4.32
N CYS A 205 -15.81 8.28 -3.76
CA CYS A 205 -15.46 8.46 -2.35
C CYS A 205 -16.06 9.75 -1.78
N VAL A 206 -16.22 9.79 -0.47
CA VAL A 206 -16.75 10.96 0.25
C VAL A 206 -15.62 11.68 0.95
N TRP A 207 -15.48 12.98 0.73
CA TRP A 207 -14.47 13.82 1.36
C TRP A 207 -14.99 15.27 1.47
N GLU A 208 -14.73 15.93 2.61
CA GLU A 208 -15.19 17.31 2.91
C GLU A 208 -16.62 17.61 2.43
N ASP A 209 -17.59 16.86 2.97
CA ASP A 209 -19.03 17.03 2.70
C ASP A 209 -19.37 17.07 1.20
N ALA A 210 -18.73 16.21 0.41
CA ALA A 210 -19.08 16.00 -0.98
C ALA A 210 -18.72 14.60 -1.46
N LEU A 211 -19.39 14.18 -2.52
CA LEU A 211 -19.12 12.95 -3.24
C LEU A 211 -18.18 13.26 -4.42
N TYR A 212 -17.07 12.54 -4.52
CA TYR A 212 -16.11 12.64 -5.61
C TYR A 212 -16.27 11.45 -6.55
N LEU A 213 -16.41 11.73 -7.85
CA LEU A 213 -16.65 10.76 -8.91
C LEU A 213 -15.42 10.70 -9.83
N PHE A 214 -14.79 9.52 -9.94
CA PHE A 214 -13.61 9.29 -10.80
C PHE A 214 -14.03 8.69 -12.14
N ARG A 215 -13.66 9.36 -13.25
CA ARG A 215 -14.12 9.09 -14.62
C ARG A 215 -13.06 9.45 -15.66
N GLY A 216 -12.41 8.49 -16.30
CA GLY A 216 -11.51 8.74 -17.44
C GLY A 216 -10.50 9.89 -17.23
N GLY A 217 -9.76 9.87 -16.12
CA GLY A 217 -8.79 10.89 -15.73
C GLY A 217 -9.39 12.20 -15.22
N ARG A 218 -10.72 12.35 -15.19
CA ARG A 218 -11.41 13.50 -14.60
C ARG A 218 -12.02 13.11 -13.28
N VAL A 219 -11.98 14.04 -12.34
CA VAL A 219 -12.65 13.90 -11.05
C VAL A 219 -13.66 15.01 -10.90
N GLN A 220 -14.92 14.65 -10.66
CA GLN A 220 -16.02 15.59 -10.46
C GLN A 220 -16.44 15.59 -9.00
N LYS A 221 -16.71 16.78 -8.46
CA LYS A 221 -17.26 16.98 -7.11
C LYS A 221 -18.77 17.18 -7.23
N LEU A 222 -19.53 16.29 -6.60
CA LEU A 222 -20.98 16.32 -6.46
C LEU A 222 -21.35 16.72 -5.03
N THR A 223 -21.96 17.90 -4.88
CA THR A 223 -22.61 18.31 -3.64
C THR A 223 -24.10 17.99 -3.78
N ALA A 224 -24.54 16.96 -3.05
CA ALA A 224 -25.90 16.45 -3.07
C ALA A 224 -26.51 16.40 -1.66
N LEU A 225 -26.66 17.57 -1.04
CA LEU A 225 -27.36 17.75 0.23
C LEU A 225 -28.77 18.27 -0.05
N GLY A 226 -29.78 17.71 0.60
CA GLY A 226 -31.18 18.13 0.45
C GLY A 226 -31.89 17.52 -0.77
N ASP A 227 -32.68 18.34 -1.47
CA ASP A 227 -33.51 17.95 -2.61
C ASP A 227 -32.65 17.76 -3.87
N GLU A 228 -33.05 16.85 -4.74
CA GLU A 228 -32.37 16.55 -6.01
C GLU A 228 -32.15 17.78 -6.90
N ARG A 229 -32.98 18.83 -6.76
CA ARG A 229 -32.86 20.10 -7.48
C ARG A 229 -31.66 20.94 -7.05
N ASP A 230 -31.15 20.69 -5.85
CA ASP A 230 -30.01 21.42 -5.28
C ASP A 230 -28.68 20.73 -5.56
N PHE A 231 -28.70 19.58 -6.24
CA PHE A 231 -27.50 18.84 -6.59
C PHE A 231 -26.63 19.68 -7.52
N ARG A 232 -25.35 19.83 -7.15
CA ARG A 232 -24.36 20.57 -7.93
C ARG A 232 -23.21 19.68 -8.28
N LEU A 233 -23.01 19.49 -9.57
CA LEU A 233 -21.86 18.80 -10.13
C LEU A 233 -20.89 19.82 -10.74
N ARG A 234 -19.61 19.70 -10.43
CA ARG A 234 -18.54 20.49 -11.05
C ARG A 234 -17.28 19.66 -11.21
N GLU A 235 -16.43 20.03 -12.16
CA GLU A 235 -15.07 19.47 -12.21
C GLU A 235 -14.30 19.87 -10.95
N ALA A 236 -13.65 18.91 -10.31
CA ALA A 236 -12.78 19.13 -9.17
C ALA A 236 -11.33 19.27 -9.63
N PHE A 237 -10.84 18.29 -10.41
CA PHE A 237 -9.49 18.27 -10.98
C PHE A 237 -9.38 17.23 -12.09
N VAL A 238 -8.27 17.27 -12.82
CA VAL A 238 -7.87 16.28 -13.81
C VAL A 238 -6.59 15.59 -13.34
N SER A 239 -6.52 14.28 -13.52
CA SER A 239 -5.38 13.41 -13.16
C SER A 239 -5.18 12.33 -14.23
N ALA A 240 -4.12 11.53 -14.07
CA ALA A 240 -4.06 10.23 -14.75
C ALA A 240 -5.26 9.35 -14.35
N ASP A 241 -5.56 8.35 -15.17
CA ASP A 241 -6.60 7.36 -14.87
C ASP A 241 -6.32 6.68 -13.54
N ALA A 242 -7.26 6.79 -12.61
CA ALA A 242 -7.16 6.16 -11.31
C ALA A 242 -7.47 4.66 -11.43
N CYS A 243 -6.64 3.84 -10.79
CA CYS A 243 -6.98 2.45 -10.49
C CYS A 243 -8.17 2.45 -9.51
N PRO A 244 -9.37 2.02 -9.92
CA PRO A 244 -10.58 2.36 -9.19
C PRO A 244 -10.63 1.78 -7.76
N ALA A 245 -10.14 0.54 -7.60
CA ALA A 245 -10.10 -0.14 -6.31
C ALA A 245 -9.06 0.45 -5.33
N THR A 246 -8.27 1.43 -5.75
CA THR A 246 -7.27 2.12 -4.91
C THR A 246 -7.74 3.45 -4.34
N VAL A 247 -8.87 3.97 -4.85
CA VAL A 247 -9.42 5.24 -4.38
C VAL A 247 -9.91 5.08 -2.95
N ALA A 248 -9.35 5.87 -2.03
CA ALA A 248 -9.79 5.92 -0.64
C ALA A 248 -9.74 7.36 -0.12
N ALA A 249 -10.71 7.73 0.72
CA ALA A 249 -10.78 9.04 1.33
C ALA A 249 -10.54 8.97 2.84
N GLY A 250 -9.88 10.00 3.35
CA GLY A 250 -9.49 10.15 4.75
C GLY A 250 -9.30 11.61 5.11
N ASP A 251 -8.09 11.97 5.53
CA ASP A 251 -7.65 13.36 5.60
C ASP A 251 -7.53 14.00 4.21
N ARG A 252 -7.18 13.19 3.21
CA ARG A 252 -7.12 13.52 1.78
C ARG A 252 -7.81 12.42 0.97
N ILE A 253 -7.98 12.65 -0.33
CA ILE A 253 -8.34 11.58 -1.27
C ILE A 253 -7.05 10.99 -1.85
N TYR A 254 -6.89 9.68 -1.81
CA TYR A 254 -5.72 8.96 -2.29
C TYR A 254 -6.09 7.99 -3.39
N TRP A 255 -5.21 7.82 -4.40
CA TRP A 255 -5.38 6.83 -5.46
C TRP A 255 -4.05 6.47 -6.12
N LEU A 256 -4.00 5.31 -6.76
CA LEU A 256 -2.93 4.91 -7.66
C LEU A 256 -3.34 5.23 -9.10
N GLY A 257 -2.53 5.98 -9.83
CA GLY A 257 -2.62 6.22 -11.28
C GLY A 257 -1.41 5.67 -12.02
N GLU A 258 -1.38 5.82 -13.35
CA GLU A 258 -0.34 5.23 -14.23
C GLU A 258 1.07 5.75 -13.95
N ASP A 259 1.13 6.99 -13.49
CA ASP A 259 2.33 7.75 -13.12
C ASP A 259 2.66 7.65 -11.62
N GLY A 260 1.86 6.92 -10.83
CA GLY A 260 2.15 6.58 -9.44
C GLY A 260 1.02 6.91 -8.46
N VAL A 261 1.35 7.08 -7.18
CA VAL A 261 0.37 7.32 -6.11
C VAL A 261 0.14 8.81 -5.92
N HIS A 262 -1.12 9.21 -5.88
CA HIS A 262 -1.57 10.59 -5.77
C HIS A 262 -2.36 10.83 -4.48
N ALA A 263 -2.38 12.09 -4.07
CA ALA A 263 -3.22 12.61 -3.00
C ALA A 263 -3.88 13.93 -3.43
N TYR A 264 -5.08 14.21 -2.92
CA TYR A 264 -5.80 15.45 -3.14
C TYR A 264 -6.32 16.04 -1.84
N ASP A 265 -5.95 17.28 -1.56
CA ASP A 265 -6.36 18.08 -0.39
C ASP A 265 -6.90 19.48 -0.79
N GLY A 266 -7.40 19.59 -2.02
CA GLY A 266 -7.67 20.88 -2.69
C GLY A 266 -6.68 21.17 -3.82
N SER A 267 -5.56 20.44 -3.86
CA SER A 267 -4.64 20.38 -5.00
C SER A 267 -4.16 18.93 -5.17
N VAL A 268 -3.83 18.54 -6.40
CA VAL A 268 -3.30 17.20 -6.70
C VAL A 268 -1.81 17.18 -6.41
N HIS A 269 -1.38 16.19 -5.63
CA HIS A 269 0.02 15.94 -5.28
C HIS A 269 0.38 14.51 -5.63
N VAL A 270 1.60 14.31 -6.13
CA VAL A 270 2.19 12.98 -6.29
C VAL A 270 2.96 12.64 -5.02
N LEU A 271 2.59 11.54 -4.35
CA LEU A 271 3.21 11.15 -3.09
C LEU A 271 4.64 10.62 -3.30
N GLY A 272 5.51 10.77 -2.29
CA GLY A 272 6.87 10.25 -2.35
C GLY A 272 6.92 8.75 -2.65
N GLU A 273 7.87 8.33 -3.50
CA GLU A 273 8.06 6.95 -4.01
C GLU A 273 6.99 6.47 -5.03
N ALA A 274 6.05 7.34 -5.43
CA ALA A 274 5.02 7.09 -6.45
C ALA A 274 5.56 6.52 -7.77
N GLU A 275 6.73 6.98 -8.23
CA GLU A 275 7.38 6.50 -9.47
C GLU A 275 7.67 4.99 -9.45
N ARG A 276 7.78 4.37 -8.26
CA ARG A 276 8.01 2.91 -8.17
C ARG A 276 6.78 2.10 -8.53
N PHE A 277 5.61 2.70 -8.40
CA PHE A 277 4.34 2.10 -8.82
C PHE A 277 4.03 2.43 -10.28
N ALA A 278 4.67 3.47 -10.84
CA ALA A 278 4.46 3.89 -12.21
C ALA A 278 4.82 2.78 -13.22
N GLY A 279 3.93 2.59 -14.20
CA GLY A 279 4.09 1.57 -15.24
C GLY A 279 4.13 0.13 -14.75
N THR A 280 3.67 -0.14 -13.51
CA THR A 280 3.47 -1.51 -13.01
C THR A 280 2.03 -1.96 -13.27
N ALA A 281 1.81 -3.28 -13.30
CA ALA A 281 0.47 -3.83 -13.44
C ALA A 281 -0.40 -3.45 -12.22
N MET A 282 -1.47 -2.72 -12.47
CA MET A 282 -2.46 -2.33 -11.44
C MET A 282 -3.50 -3.42 -11.15
N GLN A 283 -3.45 -4.54 -11.85
CA GLN A 283 -4.41 -5.61 -11.66
C GLN A 283 -4.30 -6.16 -10.24
N GLY A 284 -5.43 -6.17 -9.52
CA GLY A 284 -5.48 -6.58 -8.12
C GLY A 284 -4.96 -5.54 -7.12
N ALA A 285 -4.61 -4.33 -7.56
CA ALA A 285 -4.28 -3.24 -6.66
C ALA A 285 -5.51 -2.78 -5.88
N ARG A 286 -5.33 -2.47 -4.59
CA ARG A 286 -6.41 -2.03 -3.68
C ARG A 286 -5.90 -1.00 -2.69
N GLY A 287 -6.77 -0.08 -2.31
CA GLY A 287 -6.47 1.02 -1.40
C GLY A 287 -7.48 1.07 -0.27
N ALA A 288 -7.01 1.49 0.91
CA ALA A 288 -7.82 1.61 2.10
C ALA A 288 -7.27 2.73 2.97
N PHE A 289 -8.15 3.53 3.58
CA PHE A 289 -7.73 4.55 4.54
C PHE A 289 -8.24 4.17 5.94
N ALA A 290 -7.35 4.19 6.93
CA ALA A 290 -7.68 3.90 8.31
C ALA A 290 -6.66 4.52 9.26
N GLY A 291 -7.15 5.10 10.38
CA GLY A 291 -6.27 5.62 11.43
C GLY A 291 -5.26 6.67 10.98
N GLY A 292 -5.60 7.52 10.00
CA GLY A 292 -4.70 8.55 9.47
C GLY A 292 -3.66 8.01 8.48
N VAL A 293 -3.82 6.77 8.00
CA VAL A 293 -2.88 6.12 7.09
C VAL A 293 -3.62 5.62 5.86
N TYR A 294 -3.08 5.92 4.68
CA TYR A 294 -3.48 5.30 3.43
C TYR A 294 -2.64 4.03 3.19
N TYR A 295 -3.29 2.88 3.14
CA TYR A 295 -2.71 1.60 2.82
C TYR A 295 -2.96 1.29 1.35
N LEU A 296 -1.94 0.74 0.67
CA LEU A 296 -2.02 0.35 -0.74
C LEU A 296 -1.41 -1.03 -0.93
N GLN A 297 -2.24 -1.98 -1.35
CA GLN A 297 -1.82 -3.26 -1.92
C GLN A 297 -1.59 -3.03 -3.40
N ALA A 298 -0.36 -3.20 -3.90
CA ALA A 298 -0.06 -3.06 -5.33
C ALA A 298 1.23 -3.77 -5.69
N ARG A 299 1.47 -3.95 -6.99
CA ARG A 299 2.80 -4.26 -7.49
C ARG A 299 3.67 -3.01 -7.47
N VAL A 300 4.95 -3.21 -7.21
CA VAL A 300 5.94 -2.14 -7.14
C VAL A 300 7.23 -2.61 -7.80
N ARG A 301 7.89 -1.70 -8.52
CA ARG A 301 9.23 -1.94 -9.05
C ARG A 301 10.27 -1.63 -7.97
N LEU A 302 10.76 -2.68 -7.34
CA LEU A 302 11.87 -2.60 -6.40
C LEU A 302 13.11 -3.18 -7.08
N PHE A 303 14.14 -2.35 -7.23
CA PHE A 303 15.46 -2.78 -7.70
C PHE A 303 15.49 -3.40 -9.11
N GLY A 304 14.53 -3.02 -9.96
CA GLY A 304 14.37 -3.55 -11.31
C GLY A 304 13.54 -4.83 -11.39
N LYS A 305 12.97 -5.30 -10.28
CA LYS A 305 12.01 -6.41 -10.22
C LYS A 305 10.64 -5.91 -9.79
N GLU A 306 9.61 -6.50 -10.36
CA GLU A 306 8.23 -6.27 -9.91
C GLU A 306 7.88 -7.30 -8.83
N GLU A 307 7.43 -6.80 -7.68
CA GLU A 307 7.02 -7.62 -6.54
C GLU A 307 5.68 -7.11 -6.00
N ASP A 308 4.88 -8.02 -5.45
CA ASP A 308 3.68 -7.63 -4.69
C ASP A 308 4.11 -6.95 -3.38
N CYS A 309 3.43 -5.86 -3.04
CA CYS A 309 3.78 -5.04 -1.89
C CYS A 309 2.52 -4.54 -1.20
N ILE A 310 2.66 -4.33 0.11
CA ILE A 310 1.80 -3.43 0.86
C ILE A 310 2.58 -2.19 1.26
N ALA A 311 2.02 -1.05 0.89
CA ALA A 311 2.51 0.27 1.24
C ALA A 311 1.61 0.91 2.29
N ALA A 312 2.19 1.75 3.15
CA ALA A 312 1.46 2.62 4.06
C ALA A 312 2.01 4.04 3.95
N PHE A 313 1.13 4.98 3.66
CA PHE A 313 1.39 6.40 3.51
C PHE A 313 0.77 7.14 4.70
N ALA A 314 1.59 7.81 5.49
CA ALA A 314 1.18 8.65 6.62
C ALA A 314 1.67 10.08 6.34
N GLY A 315 0.80 10.89 5.73
CA GLY A 315 1.22 12.14 5.10
C GLY A 315 2.22 11.87 3.96
N GLU A 316 3.38 12.52 4.02
CA GLU A 316 4.44 12.35 3.02
C GLU A 316 5.38 11.15 3.30
N GLU A 317 5.25 10.53 4.48
CA GLU A 317 6.06 9.35 4.82
C GLU A 317 5.46 8.08 4.23
N CYS A 318 6.28 7.27 3.54
CA CYS A 318 5.88 5.99 2.98
C CYS A 318 6.68 4.83 3.59
N CYS A 319 5.99 3.74 3.93
CA CYS A 319 6.57 2.45 4.28
C CYS A 319 6.17 1.43 3.22
N LEU A 320 7.15 0.77 2.60
CA LEU A 320 6.92 -0.30 1.61
C LEU A 320 7.34 -1.65 2.20
N VAL A 321 6.47 -2.65 2.11
CA VAL A 321 6.75 -4.02 2.55
C VAL A 321 6.47 -4.99 1.40
N PRO A 322 7.50 -5.57 0.77
CA PRO A 322 7.33 -6.54 -0.31
C PRO A 322 6.78 -7.86 0.24
N ARG A 323 5.45 -7.95 0.24
CA ARG A 323 4.65 -9.07 0.73
C ARG A 323 3.40 -9.16 -0.13
N SER A 324 3.06 -10.38 -0.50
CA SER A 324 1.77 -10.67 -1.13
C SER A 324 0.69 -10.65 -0.04
N VAL A 325 -0.20 -9.66 -0.12
CA VAL A 325 -1.42 -9.56 0.67
C VAL A 325 -2.60 -9.54 -0.29
N ARG A 326 -3.80 -9.83 0.21
CA ARG A 326 -5.03 -9.85 -0.59
C ARG A 326 -6.14 -9.08 0.11
N GLY A 327 -7.17 -8.75 -0.65
CA GLY A 327 -8.45 -8.29 -0.10
C GLY A 327 -8.37 -7.03 0.75
N LEU A 328 -7.38 -6.15 0.53
CA LEU A 328 -7.30 -4.89 1.27
C LEU A 328 -8.60 -4.08 1.05
N ALA A 329 -9.27 -3.75 2.14
CA ALA A 329 -10.51 -3.00 2.17
C ALA A 329 -10.58 -2.12 3.41
N SER A 330 -11.36 -1.03 3.35
CA SER A 330 -11.67 -0.21 4.53
C SER A 330 -13.16 -0.17 4.81
N CYS A 331 -13.53 -0.27 6.09
CA CYS A 331 -14.90 -0.12 6.59
C CYS A 331 -14.85 0.60 7.95
N ARG A 332 -15.64 1.66 8.14
CA ARG A 332 -15.69 2.48 9.37
C ARG A 332 -14.32 2.89 9.94
N GLY A 333 -13.40 3.31 9.07
CA GLY A 333 -12.06 3.74 9.49
C GLY A 333 -11.16 2.62 10.00
N GLN A 334 -11.55 1.35 9.83
CA GLN A 334 -10.69 0.18 9.95
C GLN A 334 -10.27 -0.29 8.56
N ALA A 335 -9.01 -0.70 8.42
CA ALA A 335 -8.52 -1.36 7.22
C ALA A 335 -8.28 -2.83 7.54
N LEU A 336 -8.76 -3.73 6.69
CA LEU A 336 -8.48 -5.16 6.81
C LEU A 336 -7.80 -5.66 5.54
N LEU A 337 -6.89 -6.61 5.70
CA LEU A 337 -6.24 -7.33 4.63
C LEU A 337 -6.23 -8.83 4.96
N VAL A 338 -5.96 -9.64 3.95
CA VAL A 338 -5.72 -11.07 4.13
C VAL A 338 -4.25 -11.37 3.92
N TYR A 339 -3.65 -12.02 4.91
CA TYR A 339 -2.26 -12.45 4.91
C TYR A 339 -2.17 -13.90 5.38
N GLY A 340 -1.54 -14.77 4.58
CA GLY A 340 -1.42 -16.20 4.92
C GLY A 340 -2.77 -16.90 5.15
N GLY A 341 -3.83 -16.46 4.47
CA GLY A 341 -5.19 -16.98 4.64
C GLY A 341 -5.93 -16.45 5.89
N GLN A 342 -5.34 -15.53 6.66
CA GLN A 342 -5.94 -14.93 7.84
C GLN A 342 -6.31 -13.47 7.61
N ALA A 343 -7.46 -13.04 8.14
CA ALA A 343 -7.80 -11.62 8.21
C ALA A 343 -6.89 -10.92 9.22
N CYS A 344 -6.29 -9.81 8.82
CA CYS A 344 -5.41 -9.02 9.65
C CYS A 344 -5.73 -7.53 9.53
N GLU A 345 -5.47 -6.78 10.60
CA GLU A 345 -5.51 -5.33 10.61
C GLU A 345 -4.07 -4.79 10.48
N PRO A 346 -3.75 -3.95 9.47
CA PRO A 346 -2.44 -3.37 9.32
C PRO A 346 -2.15 -2.34 10.40
N GLN A 347 -0.90 -2.24 10.84
CA GLN A 347 -0.47 -1.32 11.91
C GLN A 347 0.82 -0.60 11.54
N VAL A 348 0.82 0.73 11.56
CA VAL A 348 2.06 1.52 11.39
C VAL A 348 2.69 1.84 12.73
N SER A 349 3.99 1.59 12.86
CA SER A 349 4.76 2.01 14.01
C SER A 349 5.01 3.52 13.95
N GLY A 350 4.39 4.30 14.86
CA GLY A 350 4.70 5.72 15.05
C GLY A 350 3.59 6.71 14.67
N GLY A 351 2.43 6.25 14.19
CA GLY A 351 1.20 7.08 14.16
C GLY A 351 0.62 7.24 15.56
N GLY A 352 -0.09 8.35 15.80
CA GLY A 352 -0.63 8.79 17.09
C GLY A 352 -1.47 7.77 17.87
N GLN A 353 -1.80 8.13 19.11
CA GLN A 353 -2.43 7.30 20.14
C GLN A 353 -3.63 6.47 19.64
N ALA A 354 -3.44 5.16 19.49
CA ALA A 354 -4.53 4.20 19.62
C ALA A 354 -4.65 3.85 21.11
N GLU A 355 -5.64 4.45 21.78
CA GLU A 355 -6.09 3.99 23.09
C GLU A 355 -6.77 2.62 22.96
N GLY A 356 -6.38 1.69 23.82
CA GLY A 356 -7.21 0.57 24.24
C GLY A 356 -7.58 -0.47 23.18
N ARG A 357 -6.73 -1.48 22.99
CA ARG A 357 -7.15 -2.90 22.95
C ARG A 357 -5.96 -3.82 23.19
N ALA A 358 -6.17 -4.76 24.11
CA ALA A 358 -5.17 -5.63 24.68
C ALA A 358 -4.78 -6.76 23.71
N GLY A 359 -3.47 -7.00 23.59
CA GLY A 359 -2.87 -8.13 22.89
C GLY A 359 -1.40 -7.84 22.62
N ALA A 360 -0.49 -8.58 23.26
CA ALA A 360 0.95 -8.31 23.32
C ALA A 360 1.72 -8.56 22.01
N GLN A 361 1.21 -8.10 20.86
CA GLN A 361 1.92 -8.10 19.59
C GLN A 361 2.53 -6.70 19.38
N ARG A 362 3.85 -6.64 19.19
CA ARG A 362 4.56 -5.36 19.04
C ARG A 362 4.11 -4.68 17.75
N ARG A 363 3.82 -3.37 17.80
CA ARG A 363 3.54 -2.53 16.61
C ARG A 363 4.61 -2.81 15.54
N GLY A 364 4.19 -3.05 14.29
CA GLY A 364 5.11 -3.31 13.16
C GLY A 364 5.39 -4.78 12.82
N GLN A 365 4.72 -5.73 13.46
CA GLN A 365 4.89 -7.18 13.22
C GLN A 365 3.72 -7.75 12.39
N PHE A 366 4.01 -8.54 11.34
CA PHE A 366 3.06 -9.43 10.65
C PHE A 366 2.93 -10.77 11.41
N PRO A 367 1.88 -11.58 11.17
CA PRO A 367 1.72 -12.87 11.83
C PRO A 367 2.87 -13.87 11.61
N ASP A 368 3.63 -13.77 10.51
CA ASP A 368 4.75 -14.65 10.18
C ASP A 368 6.14 -14.05 10.46
N GLY A 369 6.23 -12.79 10.93
CA GLY A 369 7.50 -12.08 11.08
C GLY A 369 7.35 -10.58 10.95
N TYR A 370 8.45 -9.85 10.87
CA TYR A 370 8.40 -8.39 10.87
C TYR A 370 8.43 -7.80 9.46
N ALA A 371 7.95 -6.57 9.37
CA ALA A 371 7.97 -5.79 8.15
C ALA A 371 9.29 -5.06 7.95
N ARG A 372 9.98 -5.39 6.86
CA ARG A 372 11.32 -4.88 6.59
C ARG A 372 11.30 -3.49 5.94
N ARG A 373 11.60 -2.43 6.69
CA ARG A 373 12.05 -1.17 6.06
C ARG A 373 13.44 -1.39 5.48
N ALA A 374 13.75 -0.83 4.32
CA ALA A 374 15.07 -0.98 3.70
C ALA A 374 15.72 0.35 3.29
N TYR A 375 17.05 0.40 3.32
CA TYR A 375 17.88 1.29 2.52
C TYR A 375 18.47 0.49 1.36
N ALA A 376 18.70 1.13 0.23
CA ALA A 376 19.48 0.54 -0.83
C ALA A 376 20.42 1.57 -1.46
N SER A 377 21.61 1.13 -1.84
CA SER A 377 22.49 1.94 -2.66
C SER A 377 21.99 1.98 -4.09
N GLU A 378 22.39 3.02 -4.81
CA GLU A 378 22.49 2.91 -6.26
C GLU A 378 23.44 1.77 -6.64
N GLN A 379 23.33 1.29 -7.88
CA GLN A 379 24.31 0.35 -8.40
C GLN A 379 25.63 1.09 -8.59
N PHE A 380 26.73 0.53 -8.06
CA PHE A 380 28.06 1.09 -8.21
C PHE A 380 28.99 0.06 -8.85
N SER A 381 29.82 0.52 -9.78
CA SER A 381 30.78 -0.33 -10.48
C SER A 381 32.17 -0.24 -9.86
N ALA A 382 32.87 -1.37 -9.81
CA ALA A 382 34.29 -1.41 -9.52
C ALA A 382 35.15 -0.99 -10.74
N GLY A 383 34.55 -0.95 -11.95
CA GLY A 383 35.22 -0.69 -13.23
C GLY A 383 35.91 -1.92 -13.83
N SER A 384 35.97 -3.03 -13.09
CA SER A 384 36.54 -4.32 -13.50
C SER A 384 36.02 -5.41 -12.56
N ASN A 385 36.38 -6.66 -12.83
CA ASN A 385 36.05 -7.77 -11.93
C ASN A 385 36.68 -7.54 -10.54
N ALA A 386 35.85 -7.52 -9.51
CA ALA A 386 36.24 -7.28 -8.14
C ALA A 386 35.54 -8.24 -7.18
N CYS A 387 36.01 -8.28 -5.95
CA CYS A 387 35.37 -8.95 -4.83
C CYS A 387 35.00 -7.90 -3.79
N LEU A 388 33.71 -7.74 -3.52
CA LEU A 388 33.23 -6.96 -2.38
C LEU A 388 33.49 -7.78 -1.11
N GLN A 389 34.61 -7.47 -0.46
CA GLN A 389 35.10 -8.21 0.70
C GLN A 389 34.25 -7.92 1.93
N ARG A 390 34.08 -6.63 2.23
CA ARG A 390 33.45 -6.16 3.46
C ARG A 390 32.61 -4.92 3.23
N VAL A 391 31.65 -4.74 4.11
CA VAL A 391 30.88 -3.50 4.22
C VAL A 391 30.98 -3.01 5.65
N ARG A 392 31.43 -1.78 5.83
CA ARG A 392 31.44 -1.11 7.13
C ARG A 392 30.11 -0.42 7.34
N VAL A 393 29.45 -0.72 8.45
CA VAL A 393 28.16 -0.13 8.83
C VAL A 393 28.34 0.59 10.15
N HIS A 394 27.82 1.82 10.22
CA HIS A 394 27.62 2.55 11.46
C HIS A 394 26.12 2.79 11.61
N ALA A 395 25.49 2.13 12.58
CA ALA A 395 24.04 2.19 12.77
C ALA A 395 23.65 1.99 14.24
N ARG A 396 22.45 2.40 14.63
CA ARG A 396 21.77 2.03 15.88
C ARG A 396 20.65 1.06 15.54
N GLY A 397 20.48 -0.03 16.29
CA GLY A 397 19.45 -1.05 16.00
C GLY A 397 19.98 -2.22 15.15
N ARG A 398 19.10 -3.19 14.88
CA ARG A 398 19.43 -4.43 14.15
C ARG A 398 19.03 -4.33 12.68
N PHE A 399 19.86 -4.78 11.77
CA PHE A 399 19.61 -4.78 10.32
C PHE A 399 20.09 -6.08 9.68
N LEU A 400 19.56 -6.40 8.51
CA LEU A 400 20.10 -7.35 7.57
C LEU A 400 20.74 -6.55 6.43
N LEU A 401 22.03 -6.74 6.22
CA LEU A 401 22.75 -6.20 5.07
C LEU A 401 22.82 -7.27 3.98
N THR A 402 22.19 -7.01 2.85
CA THR A 402 22.32 -7.79 1.62
C THR A 402 23.24 -7.06 0.65
N ALA A 403 24.26 -7.74 0.16
CA ALA A 403 25.06 -7.29 -0.97
C ALA A 403 24.70 -8.13 -2.20
N GLU A 404 24.55 -7.47 -3.35
CA GLU A 404 24.20 -8.08 -4.62
C GLU A 404 25.26 -7.71 -5.67
N SER A 405 25.51 -8.63 -6.59
CA SER A 405 26.25 -8.41 -7.83
C SER A 405 25.60 -9.17 -8.98
N GLU A 406 26.12 -9.01 -10.19
CA GLU A 406 25.67 -9.82 -11.34
C GLU A 406 25.97 -11.32 -11.19
N ARG A 407 26.79 -11.71 -10.21
CA ARG A 407 27.19 -13.11 -9.97
C ARG A 407 26.52 -13.74 -8.76
N GLY A 408 25.70 -13.00 -8.01
CA GLY A 408 24.96 -13.54 -6.88
C GLY A 408 24.64 -12.51 -5.79
N SER A 409 24.18 -12.99 -4.64
CA SER A 409 23.87 -12.16 -3.49
C SER A 409 24.30 -12.82 -2.17
N ARG A 410 24.53 -12.01 -1.14
CA ARG A 410 24.88 -12.46 0.22
C ARG A 410 24.26 -11.54 1.26
N THR A 411 23.64 -12.14 2.27
CA THR A 411 23.01 -11.41 3.39
C THR A 411 23.72 -11.71 4.72
N VAL A 412 23.90 -10.68 5.54
CA VAL A 412 24.53 -10.75 6.87
C VAL A 412 23.77 -9.90 7.90
N GLU A 413 23.75 -10.35 9.16
CA GLU A 413 23.12 -9.62 10.26
C GLU A 413 24.06 -8.52 10.80
N VAL A 414 23.52 -7.32 10.97
CA VAL A 414 24.15 -6.11 11.54
C VAL A 414 23.47 -5.81 12.87
N ARG A 415 24.22 -5.77 13.97
CA ARG A 415 23.68 -5.60 15.34
C ARG A 415 23.73 -4.15 15.87
N GLY A 416 24.03 -3.20 14.99
CA GLY A 416 24.28 -1.81 15.35
C GLY A 416 25.71 -1.57 15.84
N GLY A 417 26.02 -0.34 16.23
CA GLY A 417 27.38 0.14 16.45
C GLY A 417 28.13 0.41 15.15
N ARG A 418 29.46 0.51 15.25
CA ARG A 418 30.37 0.72 14.12
C ARG A 418 31.17 -0.56 13.87
N ALA A 419 30.80 -1.33 12.85
CA ALA A 419 31.39 -2.65 12.58
C ALA A 419 31.60 -2.91 11.07
N ALA A 420 32.45 -3.90 10.75
CA ALA A 420 32.74 -4.32 9.37
C ALA A 420 32.28 -5.76 9.15
N TYR A 421 31.38 -5.95 8.19
CA TYR A 421 30.72 -7.23 7.92
C TYR A 421 31.28 -7.87 6.65
N PRO A 422 31.73 -9.14 6.70
CA PRO A 422 32.21 -9.84 5.52
C PRO A 422 31.07 -10.26 4.61
N VAL A 423 31.15 -9.90 3.33
CA VAL A 423 30.17 -10.27 2.29
C VAL A 423 30.80 -11.20 1.26
N GLY A 424 32.01 -10.89 0.77
CA GLY A 424 32.78 -11.78 -0.09
C GLY A 424 32.07 -12.20 -1.38
N ILE A 425 31.44 -11.26 -2.07
CA ILE A 425 30.78 -11.52 -3.37
C ILE A 425 31.63 -10.99 -4.52
N ALA A 426 31.75 -11.75 -5.60
CA ALA A 426 32.48 -11.33 -6.79
C ALA A 426 31.55 -10.62 -7.77
N GLY A 427 32.06 -9.64 -8.51
CA GLY A 427 31.35 -9.01 -9.61
C GLY A 427 32.00 -7.71 -10.08
N GLU A 428 31.40 -7.10 -11.08
CA GLU A 428 31.80 -5.81 -11.64
C GLU A 428 30.92 -4.68 -11.13
N CYS A 429 29.64 -4.98 -10.89
CA CYS A 429 28.67 -4.03 -10.40
C CYS A 429 28.02 -4.57 -9.13
N PHE A 430 27.92 -3.72 -8.12
CA PHE A 430 27.44 -4.08 -6.80
C PHE A 430 26.28 -3.19 -6.37
N ARG A 431 25.44 -3.74 -5.49
CA ARG A 431 24.38 -3.02 -4.79
C ARG A 431 24.32 -3.48 -3.35
N LEU A 432 24.06 -2.56 -2.43
CA LEU A 432 23.93 -2.83 -0.99
C LEU A 432 22.53 -2.49 -0.54
N ARG A 433 21.88 -3.40 0.17
CA ARG A 433 20.58 -3.21 0.78
C ARG A 433 20.69 -3.44 2.29
N LEU A 434 20.31 -2.48 3.11
CA LEU A 434 20.08 -2.71 4.53
C LEU A 434 18.59 -2.86 4.73
N SER A 435 18.13 -3.80 5.54
CA SER A 435 16.74 -3.89 5.94
C SER A 435 16.60 -4.12 7.44
N THR A 436 15.67 -3.48 8.10
CA THR A 436 15.41 -3.68 9.53
C THR A 436 13.94 -3.98 9.79
N GLU A 437 13.75 -4.74 10.86
CA GLU A 437 12.49 -5.18 11.43
C GLU A 437 12.16 -4.40 12.71
N GLU A 438 13.08 -3.57 13.20
CA GLU A 438 13.00 -2.79 14.44
C GLU A 438 13.25 -1.30 14.16
N GLU A 439 13.02 -0.43 15.15
CA GLU A 439 13.53 0.94 15.05
C GLU A 439 15.06 0.93 15.01
N GLY A 440 15.61 1.61 14.02
CA GLY A 440 17.05 1.72 13.83
C GLY A 440 17.43 3.01 13.12
N GLU A 441 18.70 3.36 13.16
CA GLU A 441 19.23 4.55 12.49
C GLU A 441 20.52 4.17 11.78
N VAL A 442 20.67 4.54 10.51
CA VAL A 442 21.90 4.24 9.75
C VAL A 442 22.68 5.52 9.56
N TYR A 443 23.77 5.63 10.30
CA TYR A 443 24.64 6.80 10.28
C TYR A 443 25.56 6.80 9.04
N SER A 444 26.15 5.65 8.68
CA SER A 444 27.04 5.55 7.50
C SER A 444 27.20 4.11 7.00
N LEU A 445 27.50 3.96 5.70
CA LEU A 445 27.85 2.68 5.08
C LEU A 445 29.06 2.86 4.12
N GLN A 446 29.98 1.90 4.08
CA GLN A 446 31.17 1.93 3.19
C GLN A 446 31.49 0.54 2.64
N ALA A 447 31.76 0.45 1.34
CA ALA A 447 32.16 -0.80 0.68
C ALA A 447 33.68 -0.93 0.55
N GLU A 448 34.21 -2.11 0.85
CA GLU A 448 35.61 -2.47 0.61
C GLU A 448 35.69 -3.49 -0.52
N LEU A 449 36.25 -3.05 -1.66
CA LEU A 449 36.43 -3.86 -2.85
C LEU A 449 37.89 -4.28 -3.01
N GLU A 450 38.08 -5.52 -3.45
CA GLU A 450 39.36 -6.05 -3.88
C GLU A 450 39.29 -6.32 -5.38
N ILE A 451 40.06 -5.57 -6.17
CA ILE A 451 40.11 -5.77 -7.62
C ILE A 451 40.82 -7.10 -7.89
N ARG A 452 40.17 -7.97 -8.68
CA ARG A 452 40.79 -9.20 -9.17
C ARG A 452 41.38 -8.91 -10.55
N ALA A 453 42.69 -9.09 -10.65
CA ALA A 453 43.42 -8.98 -11.91
C ALA A 453 42.99 -10.06 -12.91
#